data_AF-A0A3M1JAH7-F1
#
_entry.id   AF-A0A3M1JAH7-F1
#
_cell.length_a   1.000
_cell.length_b   1.000
_cell.length_c   1.000
_cell.angle_alpha   90.00
_cell.angle_beta   90.00
_cell.angle_gamma   90.00
#
_symmetry.space_group_name_H-M   'P 1'
#
loop_
_entity.id
_entity.type
_entity.pdbx_description
1 polymer ?
#
loop_
_entity_poly.entity_id
_entity_poly.type
_entity_poly.pdbx_seq_one_letter_code
_entity_poly.pdbx_strand_id
1 'polypeptide(L)'
;DGLVFGLQPVSTSIGGSGGDLGFGMVQPSLGVEFDTYQNLDYNDPAFDHITIIRDGVLNHTLSGGALAGPVSANAMEPNIEDCQYHPLRITWDAPAQTLSVYFDCELRLTYTADLVNEVFGGDPLVFWGFTAATGGLNNTHEVCFAYTSFLDELTDQTICPGEAVQLEASGGLSYQWTPMAGLSDPTIANPIASPDTTTLYTVVITDDCGIPFTDDVLITVDNNQFSAVLIPPADLPNPVPPGSVLELSVMVDSMAGDDYTYLWSSSLGGPFSDPQVADPSFTASTTATGTETLSVVVSSAAGCTQTLTLSFEVGGPIYLIPNLFSPNGDQTNDVFGVFTPVRLDDYQCKVFNRWGQLVFTSTDPTEFWTGDFQGEPAPADYYIYAIEFKVGDRVVKERGGLTLVR
;
A
#
# COMPACT_ATOMS: atom_id res chain seq x y z
N ASP A 1 -48.09 -14.45 14.77
CA ASP A 1 -48.55 -13.80 13.53
C ASP A 1 -47.50 -14.03 12.49
N GLY A 2 -46.26 -13.60 12.68
CA GLY A 2 -45.21 -13.94 11.74
C GLY A 2 -44.01 -13.01 11.80
N LEU A 3 -43.26 -12.97 10.72
CA LEU A 3 -42.08 -12.12 10.53
C LEU A 3 -42.05 -11.49 9.14
N VAL A 4 -41.33 -10.39 9.00
CA VAL A 4 -41.14 -9.68 7.74
C VAL A 4 -39.64 -9.41 7.56
N PHE A 5 -39.09 -9.78 6.41
CA PHE A 5 -37.86 -9.18 5.92
C PHE A 5 -38.19 -7.82 5.32
N GLY A 6 -37.60 -6.74 5.83
CA GLY A 6 -37.94 -5.38 5.44
C GLY A 6 -36.77 -4.61 4.84
N LEU A 7 -37.07 -3.72 3.89
CA LEU A 7 -36.21 -2.66 3.38
C LEU A 7 -36.84 -1.30 3.70
N GLN A 8 -36.07 -0.38 4.27
CA GLN A 8 -36.57 0.93 4.67
C GLN A 8 -35.44 1.98 4.68
N PRO A 9 -35.61 3.17 4.06
CA PRO A 9 -34.68 4.29 4.27
C PRO A 9 -34.79 4.83 5.70
N VAL A 10 -33.97 5.83 6.05
CA VAL A 10 -34.07 6.50 7.36
C VAL A 10 -35.49 7.05 7.54
N SER A 11 -36.23 6.51 8.50
CA SER A 11 -37.60 6.93 8.81
C SER A 11 -37.90 6.77 10.30
N THR A 12 -38.91 7.50 10.78
CA THR A 12 -39.43 7.41 12.14
C THR A 12 -40.67 6.52 12.26
N SER A 13 -41.15 5.93 11.15
CA SER A 13 -42.31 5.04 11.19
C SER A 13 -41.95 3.75 11.92
N ILE A 14 -42.80 3.34 12.85
CA ILE A 14 -42.68 2.11 13.62
C ILE A 14 -43.84 1.18 13.28
N GLY A 15 -43.56 -0.12 13.23
CA GLY A 15 -44.58 -1.12 12.98
C GLY A 15 -45.44 -1.44 14.20
N GLY A 16 -46.60 -2.04 13.95
CA GLY A 16 -47.55 -2.48 14.99
C GLY A 16 -47.28 -3.90 15.51
N SER A 17 -48.06 -4.34 16.51
CA SER A 17 -47.99 -5.69 17.09
C SER A 17 -49.03 -6.64 16.50
N GLY A 18 -48.95 -7.95 16.80
CA GLY A 18 -49.91 -8.94 16.31
C GLY A 18 -49.84 -9.08 14.79
N GLY A 19 -51.00 -9.12 14.12
CA GLY A 19 -51.09 -9.21 12.65
C GLY A 19 -50.42 -8.06 11.91
N ASP A 20 -50.02 -6.97 12.60
CA ASP A 20 -49.21 -5.91 11.99
C ASP A 20 -47.75 -6.33 11.74
N LEU A 21 -47.33 -7.50 12.24
CA LEU A 21 -46.01 -8.12 12.02
C LEU A 21 -44.79 -7.25 12.38
N GLY A 22 -44.96 -6.17 13.14
CA GLY A 22 -43.92 -5.18 13.35
C GLY A 22 -43.57 -4.40 12.08
N PHE A 23 -44.41 -4.44 11.04
CA PHE A 23 -44.21 -3.80 9.74
C PHE A 23 -45.39 -2.91 9.30
N GLY A 24 -46.58 -3.08 9.88
CA GLY A 24 -47.75 -2.26 9.57
C GLY A 24 -47.47 -0.76 9.69
N MET A 25 -47.84 0.03 8.68
CA MET A 25 -47.60 1.48 8.56
C MET A 25 -46.11 1.93 8.43
N VAL A 26 -45.16 1.01 8.31
CA VAL A 26 -43.76 1.34 8.06
C VAL A 26 -43.63 1.87 6.63
N GLN A 27 -43.27 3.14 6.45
CA GLN A 27 -43.21 3.77 5.13
C GLN A 27 -42.12 4.85 5.02
N PRO A 28 -41.56 5.07 3.80
CA PRO A 28 -41.66 4.17 2.65
C PRO A 28 -40.95 2.85 2.94
N SER A 29 -41.44 1.72 2.44
CA SER A 29 -40.82 0.41 2.71
C SER A 29 -41.20 -0.67 1.70
N LEU A 30 -40.35 -1.70 1.60
CA LEU A 30 -40.68 -2.97 0.93
C LEU A 30 -40.52 -4.10 1.95
N GLY A 31 -41.50 -5.00 2.03
CA GLY A 31 -41.48 -6.14 2.94
C GLY A 31 -41.67 -7.45 2.19
N VAL A 32 -41.01 -8.51 2.65
CA VAL A 32 -41.38 -9.89 2.36
C VAL A 32 -41.95 -10.45 3.64
N GLU A 33 -43.26 -10.61 3.70
CA GLU A 33 -43.94 -11.16 4.88
C GLU A 33 -43.93 -12.69 4.85
N PHE A 34 -43.87 -13.29 6.02
CA PHE A 34 -44.09 -14.71 6.29
C PHE A 34 -45.15 -14.75 7.39
N ASP A 35 -46.40 -14.91 6.98
CA ASP A 35 -47.55 -14.82 7.87
C ASP A 35 -48.10 -16.22 8.14
N THR A 36 -48.20 -16.54 9.43
CA THR A 36 -48.63 -17.83 9.96
C THR A 36 -50.00 -17.76 10.64
N TYR A 37 -50.69 -16.62 10.56
CA TYR A 37 -51.99 -16.43 11.20
C TYR A 37 -53.01 -15.76 10.29
N GLN A 38 -54.14 -16.42 10.07
CA GLN A 38 -55.20 -15.87 9.22
C GLN A 38 -55.94 -14.68 9.87
N ASN A 39 -55.58 -13.45 9.51
CA ASN A 39 -56.32 -12.22 9.79
C ASN A 39 -57.33 -11.92 8.67
N LEU A 40 -58.61 -12.22 8.89
CA LEU A 40 -59.67 -11.96 7.90
C LEU A 40 -59.81 -10.48 7.51
N ASP A 41 -59.46 -9.55 8.41
CA ASP A 41 -59.47 -8.10 8.12
C ASP A 41 -58.32 -7.67 7.20
N TYR A 42 -57.27 -8.49 7.05
CA TYR A 42 -56.16 -8.33 6.10
C TYR A 42 -56.34 -9.19 4.83
N ASN A 43 -57.44 -9.94 4.77
CA ASN A 43 -57.80 -10.77 3.63
C ASN A 43 -56.79 -11.90 3.37
N ASP A 44 -56.30 -12.47 4.46
CA ASP A 44 -55.30 -13.53 4.42
C ASP A 44 -55.89 -14.84 3.89
N PRO A 45 -55.12 -15.59 3.10
CA PRO A 45 -55.48 -16.96 2.75
C PRO A 45 -55.58 -17.84 4.00
N ALA A 46 -56.22 -19.01 3.85
CA ALA A 46 -56.42 -19.96 4.94
C ALA A 46 -55.19 -20.86 5.22
N PHE A 47 -54.03 -20.48 4.72
CA PHE A 47 -52.76 -21.19 4.84
C PHE A 47 -51.64 -20.20 5.17
N ASP A 48 -50.56 -20.68 5.76
CA ASP A 48 -49.39 -19.86 6.04
C ASP A 48 -48.81 -19.41 4.70
N HIS A 49 -48.58 -18.11 4.57
CA HIS A 49 -48.32 -17.51 3.28
C HIS A 49 -47.16 -16.53 3.30
N ILE A 50 -46.66 -16.28 2.10
CA ILE A 50 -45.58 -15.34 1.83
C ILE A 50 -46.02 -14.37 0.74
N THR A 51 -45.73 -13.09 0.94
CA THR A 51 -46.13 -12.00 0.03
C THR A 51 -45.06 -10.90 0.02
N ILE A 52 -44.88 -10.25 -1.12
CA ILE A 52 -44.15 -8.97 -1.19
C ILE A 52 -45.15 -7.84 -1.01
N ILE A 53 -44.93 -7.02 0.01
CA ILE A 53 -45.78 -5.90 0.41
C ILE A 53 -45.01 -4.58 0.39
N ARG A 54 -45.73 -3.46 0.34
CA ARG A 54 -45.16 -2.10 0.33
C ARG A 54 -45.80 -1.23 1.40
N ASP A 55 -45.01 -0.34 1.98
CA ASP A 55 -45.45 0.74 2.87
C ASP A 55 -46.27 0.25 4.08
N GLY A 56 -45.97 -0.97 4.55
CA GLY A 56 -46.67 -1.60 5.66
C GLY A 56 -48.16 -1.87 5.39
N VAL A 57 -48.57 -1.98 4.12
CA VAL A 57 -49.91 -2.38 3.72
C VAL A 57 -49.99 -3.91 3.79
N LEU A 58 -50.64 -4.44 4.82
CA LEU A 58 -50.76 -5.89 5.03
C LEU A 58 -52.02 -6.49 4.40
N ASN A 59 -53.03 -5.66 4.09
CA ASN A 59 -54.23 -6.18 3.47
C ASN A 59 -54.01 -6.48 1.97
N HIS A 60 -54.06 -7.76 1.58
CA HIS A 60 -53.70 -8.23 0.24
C HIS A 60 -54.62 -7.78 -0.90
N THR A 61 -55.75 -7.15 -0.59
CA THR A 61 -56.64 -6.57 -1.61
C THR A 61 -56.39 -5.09 -1.88
N LEU A 62 -55.58 -4.44 -1.03
CA LEU A 62 -55.23 -3.03 -1.17
C LEU A 62 -53.98 -2.87 -2.04
N SER A 63 -53.85 -1.70 -2.66
CA SER A 63 -52.66 -1.35 -3.42
C SER A 63 -51.43 -1.39 -2.51
N GLY A 64 -50.43 -2.18 -2.88
CA GLY A 64 -49.22 -2.40 -2.08
C GLY A 64 -49.30 -3.59 -1.13
N GLY A 65 -50.47 -4.17 -0.88
CA GLY A 65 -50.62 -5.32 0.01
C GLY A 65 -50.36 -6.69 -0.62
N ALA A 66 -50.13 -6.73 -1.94
CA ALA A 66 -49.72 -7.93 -2.66
C ALA A 66 -49.04 -7.55 -3.98
N LEU A 67 -47.79 -7.06 -3.89
CA LEU A 67 -46.96 -6.80 -5.08
C LEU A 67 -46.57 -8.10 -5.79
N ALA A 68 -46.39 -9.18 -5.02
CA ALA A 68 -46.29 -10.56 -5.49
C ALA A 68 -46.83 -11.49 -4.40
N GLY A 69 -47.60 -12.52 -4.75
CA GLY A 69 -48.33 -13.35 -3.79
C GLY A 69 -49.74 -12.81 -3.49
N PRO A 70 -50.38 -13.21 -2.38
CA PRO A 70 -49.92 -14.23 -1.44
C PRO A 70 -49.86 -15.62 -2.08
N VAL A 71 -48.85 -16.41 -1.74
CA VAL A 71 -48.77 -17.85 -2.05
C VAL A 71 -48.45 -18.61 -0.78
N SER A 72 -48.73 -19.92 -0.73
CA SER A 72 -48.31 -20.77 0.40
C SER A 72 -46.81 -20.60 0.64
N ALA A 73 -46.40 -20.36 1.89
CA ALA A 73 -45.01 -20.08 2.24
C ALA A 73 -44.11 -21.25 1.83
N ASN A 74 -44.43 -22.45 2.31
CA ASN A 74 -43.87 -23.70 1.81
C ASN A 74 -44.74 -24.25 0.66
N ALA A 75 -44.09 -24.75 -0.40
CA ALA A 75 -44.77 -25.22 -1.61
C ALA A 75 -45.51 -26.56 -1.43
N MET A 76 -45.08 -27.36 -0.44
CA MET A 76 -45.51 -28.74 -0.21
C MET A 76 -46.33 -28.89 1.07
N GLU A 77 -46.11 -28.04 2.06
CA GLU A 77 -46.82 -28.03 3.34
C GLU A 77 -47.47 -26.66 3.60
N PRO A 78 -48.77 -26.60 3.95
CA PRO A 78 -49.47 -25.33 4.16
C PRO A 78 -49.20 -24.70 5.54
N ASN A 79 -48.43 -25.36 6.41
CA ASN A 79 -48.09 -24.90 7.75
C ASN A 79 -46.57 -24.91 7.91
N ILE A 80 -46.00 -23.78 8.33
CA ILE A 80 -44.55 -23.58 8.54
C ILE A 80 -44.17 -23.43 10.03
N GLU A 81 -45.11 -23.69 10.93
CA GLU A 81 -44.96 -23.55 12.38
C GLU A 81 -44.53 -24.88 13.02
N ASP A 82 -43.54 -25.54 12.42
CA ASP A 82 -43.16 -26.93 12.68
C ASP A 82 -41.90 -27.09 13.56
N CYS A 83 -41.38 -25.98 14.07
CA CYS A 83 -40.13 -25.90 14.85
C CYS A 83 -38.86 -26.34 14.08
N GLN A 84 -38.88 -26.32 12.75
CA GLN A 84 -37.71 -26.52 11.91
C GLN A 84 -37.15 -25.19 11.39
N TYR A 85 -35.85 -25.17 11.07
CA TYR A 85 -35.26 -24.07 10.33
C TYR A 85 -35.54 -24.26 8.84
N HIS A 86 -36.04 -23.21 8.19
CA HIS A 86 -36.30 -23.18 6.77
C HIS A 86 -35.26 -22.31 6.04
N PRO A 87 -34.58 -22.83 5.01
CA PRO A 87 -33.70 -22.01 4.18
C PRO A 87 -34.47 -20.88 3.49
N LEU A 88 -34.09 -19.64 3.79
CA LEU A 88 -34.62 -18.44 3.15
C LEU A 88 -33.50 -17.79 2.32
N ARG A 89 -33.79 -17.54 1.04
CA ARG A 89 -32.92 -16.77 0.16
C ARG A 89 -33.71 -15.65 -0.51
N ILE A 90 -33.19 -14.42 -0.41
CA ILE A 90 -33.73 -13.24 -1.05
C ILE A 90 -32.63 -12.65 -1.92
N THR A 91 -32.90 -12.48 -3.22
CA THR A 91 -31.91 -11.95 -4.17
C THR A 91 -32.44 -10.73 -4.90
N TRP A 92 -31.58 -9.76 -5.15
CA TRP A 92 -31.86 -8.60 -6.00
C TRP A 92 -30.92 -8.61 -7.21
N ASP A 93 -31.48 -8.79 -8.41
CA ASP A 93 -30.78 -8.59 -9.68
C ASP A 93 -30.98 -7.13 -10.10
N ALA A 94 -29.94 -6.30 -9.92
CA ALA A 94 -30.02 -4.86 -10.21
C ALA A 94 -30.19 -4.55 -11.71
N PRO A 95 -29.42 -5.15 -12.64
CA PRO A 95 -29.66 -4.99 -14.08
C PRO A 95 -31.07 -5.38 -14.52
N ALA A 96 -31.63 -6.47 -14.00
CA ALA A 96 -32.98 -6.92 -14.31
C ALA A 96 -34.07 -6.26 -13.43
N GLN A 97 -33.68 -5.43 -12.46
CA GLN A 97 -34.54 -4.84 -11.44
C GLN A 97 -35.51 -5.84 -10.79
N THR A 98 -35.02 -7.04 -10.47
CA THR A 98 -35.87 -8.16 -10.05
C THR A 98 -35.48 -8.68 -8.66
N LEU A 99 -36.43 -8.62 -7.72
CA LEU A 99 -36.37 -9.28 -6.42
C LEU A 99 -36.94 -10.70 -6.53
N SER A 100 -36.21 -11.71 -6.08
CA SER A 100 -36.68 -13.09 -6.00
C SER A 100 -36.56 -13.62 -4.58
N VAL A 101 -37.59 -14.34 -4.13
CA VAL A 101 -37.65 -14.95 -2.79
C VAL A 101 -37.82 -16.45 -2.93
N TYR A 102 -36.91 -17.18 -2.32
CA TYR A 102 -36.89 -18.63 -2.23
C TYR A 102 -37.09 -19.04 -0.78
N PHE A 103 -37.97 -20.01 -0.56
CA PHE A 103 -38.23 -20.59 0.75
C PHE A 103 -38.20 -22.11 0.61
N ASP A 104 -37.44 -22.78 1.47
CA ASP A 104 -37.10 -24.20 1.32
C ASP A 104 -36.53 -24.54 -0.06
N CYS A 105 -35.66 -23.65 -0.56
CA CYS A 105 -34.98 -23.76 -1.85
C CYS A 105 -35.88 -23.73 -3.09
N GLU A 106 -37.18 -23.46 -2.92
CA GLU A 106 -38.14 -23.29 -4.00
C GLU A 106 -38.45 -21.81 -4.22
N LEU A 107 -38.45 -21.36 -5.49
CA LEU A 107 -38.85 -20.00 -5.82
C LEU A 107 -40.33 -19.80 -5.44
N ARG A 108 -40.60 -18.83 -4.56
CA ARG A 108 -41.96 -18.51 -4.11
C ARG A 108 -42.47 -17.24 -4.74
N LEU A 109 -41.66 -16.19 -4.75
CA LEU A 109 -42.06 -14.85 -5.19
C LEU A 109 -41.03 -14.25 -6.13
N THR A 110 -41.52 -13.51 -7.12
CA THR A 110 -40.71 -12.66 -8.00
C THR A 110 -41.42 -11.32 -8.15
N TYR A 111 -40.67 -10.24 -8.00
CA TYR A 111 -41.17 -8.88 -8.18
C TYR A 111 -40.15 -8.04 -8.96
N THR A 112 -40.57 -7.50 -10.10
CA THR A 112 -39.74 -6.67 -10.97
C THR A 112 -40.27 -5.23 -10.94
N ALA A 113 -39.48 -4.30 -10.42
CA ALA A 113 -39.82 -2.89 -10.34
C ALA A 113 -38.57 -2.04 -10.07
N ASP A 114 -38.62 -0.75 -10.43
CA ASP A 114 -37.59 0.21 -10.01
C ASP A 114 -37.80 0.57 -8.54
N LEU A 115 -37.24 -0.24 -7.63
CA LEU A 115 -37.45 -0.05 -6.18
C LEU A 115 -37.02 1.34 -5.70
N VAL A 116 -35.95 1.89 -6.28
CA VAL A 116 -35.43 3.21 -5.91
C VAL A 116 -36.48 4.28 -6.18
N ASN A 117 -37.02 4.32 -7.39
CA ASN A 117 -37.97 5.37 -7.77
C ASN A 117 -39.42 5.06 -7.34
N GLU A 118 -39.85 3.80 -7.43
CA GLU A 118 -41.25 3.40 -7.22
C GLU A 118 -41.60 3.09 -5.76
N VAL A 119 -40.61 2.74 -4.94
CA VAL A 119 -40.82 2.42 -3.52
C VAL A 119 -40.16 3.46 -2.63
N PHE A 120 -38.90 3.79 -2.88
CA PHE A 120 -38.11 4.65 -2.00
C PHE A 120 -38.06 6.12 -2.43
N GLY A 121 -38.87 6.52 -3.41
CA GLY A 121 -39.04 7.92 -3.81
C GLY A 121 -37.76 8.58 -4.35
N GLY A 122 -36.84 7.80 -4.90
CA GLY A 122 -35.56 8.23 -5.42
C GLY A 122 -34.39 8.07 -4.45
N ASP A 123 -34.61 7.62 -3.21
CA ASP A 123 -33.54 7.32 -2.27
C ASP A 123 -32.96 5.91 -2.53
N PRO A 124 -31.68 5.78 -2.95
CA PRO A 124 -31.07 4.49 -3.19
C PRO A 124 -30.57 3.83 -1.91
N LEU A 125 -30.60 4.51 -0.76
CA LEU A 125 -30.06 4.02 0.50
C LEU A 125 -31.18 3.49 1.40
N VAL A 126 -31.10 2.21 1.74
CA VAL A 126 -32.03 1.55 2.66
C VAL A 126 -31.28 0.77 3.73
N PHE A 127 -31.88 0.69 4.90
CA PHE A 127 -31.60 -0.37 5.85
C PHE A 127 -32.41 -1.60 5.47
N TRP A 128 -31.87 -2.75 5.82
CA TRP A 128 -32.59 -4.01 5.72
C TRP A 128 -32.54 -4.72 7.06
N GLY A 129 -33.50 -5.60 7.29
CA GLY A 129 -33.52 -6.40 8.51
C GLY A 129 -34.78 -7.22 8.62
N PHE A 130 -35.04 -7.70 9.84
CA PHE A 130 -36.23 -8.45 10.15
C PHE A 130 -37.02 -7.76 11.26
N THR A 131 -38.32 -7.85 11.14
CA THR A 131 -39.27 -7.50 12.20
C THR A 131 -40.22 -8.68 12.38
N ALA A 132 -40.82 -8.79 13.55
CA ALA A 132 -41.72 -9.89 13.85
C ALA A 132 -42.70 -9.46 14.94
N ALA A 133 -43.88 -10.08 14.95
CA ALA A 133 -44.83 -9.88 16.01
C ALA A 133 -45.60 -11.16 16.34
N THR A 134 -46.05 -11.19 17.59
CA THR A 134 -46.99 -12.18 18.13
C THR A 134 -48.22 -11.46 18.66
N GLY A 135 -49.28 -12.23 18.89
CA GLY A 135 -50.59 -11.72 19.27
C GLY A 135 -51.20 -12.56 20.39
N GLY A 136 -52.48 -12.87 20.26
CA GLY A 136 -53.17 -13.75 21.23
C GLY A 136 -52.62 -15.18 21.23
N LEU A 137 -52.10 -15.63 20.09
CA LEU A 137 -51.26 -16.83 19.96
C LEU A 137 -49.80 -16.40 19.75
N ASN A 138 -48.86 -17.22 20.21
CA ASN A 138 -47.44 -16.90 20.16
C ASN A 138 -46.57 -18.12 19.81
N ASN A 139 -45.44 -17.81 19.21
CA ASN A 139 -44.33 -18.69 18.83
C ASN A 139 -43.04 -17.85 18.84
N THR A 140 -41.90 -18.52 18.77
CA THR A 140 -40.59 -17.86 18.65
C THR A 140 -40.23 -17.72 17.18
N HIS A 141 -39.88 -16.51 16.75
CA HIS A 141 -39.31 -16.26 15.43
C HIS A 141 -37.80 -16.06 15.57
N GLU A 142 -37.01 -16.88 14.87
CA GLU A 142 -35.56 -16.82 14.90
C GLU A 142 -35.02 -16.68 13.48
N VAL A 143 -34.00 -15.84 13.31
CA VAL A 143 -33.30 -15.67 12.05
C VAL A 143 -31.82 -15.95 12.29
N CYS A 144 -31.27 -16.89 11.54
CA CYS A 144 -29.85 -17.19 11.53
C CYS A 144 -29.27 -16.81 10.18
N PHE A 145 -28.31 -15.88 10.16
CA PHE A 145 -27.63 -15.48 8.94
C PHE A 145 -26.59 -16.52 8.57
N ALA A 146 -26.88 -17.32 7.55
CA ALA A 146 -25.88 -18.17 6.92
C ALA A 146 -24.82 -17.31 6.22
N TYR A 147 -25.26 -16.30 5.47
CA TYR A 147 -24.43 -15.27 4.86
C TYR A 147 -25.26 -14.08 4.39
N THR A 148 -24.60 -12.94 4.20
CA THR A 148 -25.19 -11.72 3.63
C THR A 148 -24.27 -11.25 2.52
N SER A 149 -24.54 -11.64 1.28
CA SER A 149 -23.73 -11.20 0.14
C SER A 149 -24.34 -9.94 -0.46
N PHE A 150 -23.57 -8.86 -0.41
CA PHE A 150 -23.69 -7.77 -1.37
C PHE A 150 -22.66 -8.10 -2.44
N LEU A 151 -23.09 -8.34 -3.68
CA LEU A 151 -22.20 -8.70 -4.78
C LEU A 151 -20.97 -7.76 -4.82
N ASP A 152 -19.79 -8.36 -5.06
CA ASP A 152 -18.45 -7.75 -5.11
C ASP A 152 -17.73 -7.62 -3.74
N GLU A 153 -17.59 -8.74 -3.02
CA GLU A 153 -16.74 -8.79 -1.80
C GLU A 153 -15.25 -8.88 -2.16
N LEU A 154 -14.95 -9.44 -3.32
CA LEU A 154 -13.59 -9.65 -3.76
C LEU A 154 -13.01 -8.39 -4.42
N THR A 155 -12.08 -7.75 -3.73
CA THR A 155 -11.40 -6.58 -4.27
C THR A 155 -10.23 -6.98 -5.16
N ASP A 156 -10.10 -6.35 -6.33
CA ASP A 156 -8.91 -6.44 -7.18
C ASP A 156 -7.61 -6.15 -6.42
N GLN A 157 -6.55 -6.91 -6.71
CA GLN A 157 -5.26 -6.79 -6.04
C GLN A 157 -4.10 -6.75 -7.04
N THR A 158 -2.99 -6.13 -6.63
CA THR A 158 -1.74 -6.12 -7.39
C THR A 158 -0.66 -6.82 -6.56
N ILE A 159 0.08 -7.74 -7.19
CA ILE A 159 1.18 -8.49 -6.58
C ILE A 159 2.46 -8.34 -7.41
N CYS A 160 3.62 -8.49 -6.78
CA CYS A 160 4.88 -8.56 -7.51
C CYS A 160 5.08 -9.97 -8.12
N PRO A 161 5.90 -10.11 -9.17
CA PRO A 161 6.18 -11.42 -9.76
C PRO A 161 6.72 -12.42 -8.74
N GLY A 162 6.06 -13.58 -8.65
CA GLY A 162 6.41 -14.65 -7.70
C GLY A 162 5.84 -14.49 -6.29
N GLU A 163 5.11 -13.40 -6.01
CA GLU A 163 4.35 -13.27 -4.77
C GLU A 163 3.02 -14.04 -4.82
N ALA A 164 2.36 -14.12 -3.66
CA ALA A 164 1.10 -14.81 -3.50
C ALA A 164 0.18 -14.01 -2.58
N VAL A 165 -1.13 -14.13 -2.80
CA VAL A 165 -2.16 -13.43 -2.07
C VAL A 165 -3.26 -14.39 -1.64
N GLN A 166 -3.81 -14.18 -0.45
CA GLN A 166 -4.94 -14.96 0.05
C GLN A 166 -6.24 -14.38 -0.52
N LEU A 167 -7.00 -15.20 -1.25
CA LEU A 167 -8.38 -14.86 -1.64
C LEU A 167 -9.32 -15.26 -0.51
N GLU A 168 -10.41 -14.51 -0.35
CA GLU A 168 -11.36 -14.67 0.76
C GLU A 168 -12.78 -14.61 0.19
N ALA A 169 -13.31 -15.74 -0.30
CA ALA A 169 -14.70 -15.85 -0.70
C ALA A 169 -15.56 -16.39 0.45
N SER A 170 -16.81 -15.97 0.51
CA SER A 170 -17.74 -16.39 1.55
C SER A 170 -19.11 -16.74 0.98
N GLY A 171 -20.05 -17.15 1.84
CA GLY A 171 -21.45 -17.24 1.46
C GLY A 171 -21.91 -18.53 0.79
N GLY A 172 -21.12 -19.59 0.82
CA GLY A 172 -21.57 -20.91 0.36
C GLY A 172 -20.98 -22.09 1.12
N LEU A 173 -21.49 -23.26 0.78
CA LEU A 173 -21.02 -24.56 1.27
C LEU A 173 -19.90 -25.14 0.41
N SER A 174 -19.86 -24.78 -0.88
CA SER A 174 -18.83 -25.24 -1.80
C SER A 174 -18.43 -24.15 -2.78
N TYR A 175 -17.18 -24.24 -3.22
CA TYR A 175 -16.49 -23.22 -4.00
C TYR A 175 -15.82 -23.88 -5.19
N GLN A 176 -15.82 -23.20 -6.32
CA GLN A 176 -15.08 -23.64 -7.50
C GLN A 176 -14.51 -22.42 -8.22
N TRP A 177 -13.20 -22.25 -8.09
CA TRP A 177 -12.44 -21.19 -8.72
C TRP A 177 -11.99 -21.58 -10.14
N THR A 178 -11.99 -20.58 -11.03
CA THR A 178 -11.47 -20.67 -12.39
C THR A 178 -10.75 -19.38 -12.79
N PRO A 179 -9.60 -19.43 -13.49
CA PRO A 179 -8.82 -20.62 -13.82
C PRO A 179 -8.19 -21.27 -12.58
N MET A 180 -7.84 -22.56 -12.66
CA MET A 180 -7.15 -23.25 -11.56
C MET A 180 -5.64 -22.94 -11.49
N ALA A 181 -5.07 -22.39 -12.55
CA ALA A 181 -3.65 -22.10 -12.64
C ALA A 181 -3.28 -20.99 -11.64
N GLY A 182 -2.19 -21.20 -10.89
CA GLY A 182 -1.75 -20.26 -9.85
C GLY A 182 -2.55 -20.32 -8.55
N LEU A 183 -3.53 -21.22 -8.39
CA LEU A 183 -4.25 -21.38 -7.12
C LEU A 183 -3.72 -22.56 -6.30
N SER A 184 -3.70 -22.43 -4.97
CA SER A 184 -3.32 -23.52 -4.07
C SER A 184 -4.32 -24.68 -4.08
N ASP A 185 -5.62 -24.37 -4.13
CA ASP A 185 -6.72 -25.33 -4.23
C ASP A 185 -7.96 -24.61 -4.79
N PRO A 186 -8.44 -24.92 -6.00
CA PRO A 186 -9.59 -24.23 -6.58
C PRO A 186 -10.94 -24.60 -5.96
N THR A 187 -10.99 -25.48 -4.94
CA THR A 187 -12.24 -26.01 -4.37
C THR A 187 -12.56 -25.51 -2.96
N ILE A 188 -11.67 -24.70 -2.37
CA ILE A 188 -11.86 -24.11 -1.05
C ILE A 188 -12.32 -22.65 -1.15
N ALA A 189 -12.94 -22.14 -0.08
CA ALA A 189 -13.36 -20.75 0.03
C ALA A 189 -12.18 -19.78 -0.18
N ASN A 190 -11.07 -20.10 0.47
CA ASN A 190 -9.95 -19.17 0.62
C ASN A 190 -8.66 -19.79 0.04
N PRO A 191 -8.47 -19.84 -1.30
CA PRO A 191 -7.22 -20.27 -1.89
C PRO A 191 -6.15 -19.18 -1.81
N ILE A 192 -4.89 -19.61 -1.80
CA ILE A 192 -3.75 -18.73 -2.09
C ILE A 192 -3.60 -18.65 -3.61
N ALA A 193 -3.62 -17.43 -4.16
CA ALA A 193 -3.38 -17.12 -5.57
C ALA A 193 -1.95 -16.58 -5.79
N SER A 194 -1.21 -17.20 -6.69
CA SER A 194 0.14 -16.83 -7.14
C SER A 194 0.26 -16.98 -8.67
N PRO A 195 -0.51 -16.22 -9.45
CA PRO A 195 -0.43 -16.27 -10.91
C PRO A 195 0.90 -15.72 -11.44
N ASP A 196 1.39 -16.24 -12.58
CA ASP A 196 2.60 -15.74 -13.26
C ASP A 196 2.34 -14.49 -14.12
N THR A 197 1.08 -14.26 -14.49
CA THR A 197 0.63 -13.11 -15.29
C THR A 197 -0.70 -12.62 -14.77
N THR A 198 -1.05 -11.35 -15.01
CA THR A 198 -2.36 -10.81 -14.63
C THR A 198 -3.50 -11.76 -15.00
N THR A 199 -4.26 -12.19 -14.00
CA THR A 199 -5.26 -13.25 -14.11
C THR A 199 -6.54 -12.82 -13.41
N LEU A 200 -7.66 -12.90 -14.12
CA LEU A 200 -9.00 -12.78 -13.55
C LEU A 200 -9.42 -14.15 -13.02
N TYR A 201 -9.67 -14.24 -11.72
CA TYR A 201 -10.24 -15.42 -11.09
C TYR A 201 -11.73 -15.20 -10.86
N THR A 202 -12.54 -16.19 -11.21
CA THR A 202 -13.97 -16.24 -10.93
C THR A 202 -14.26 -17.43 -10.04
N VAL A 203 -15.00 -17.21 -8.96
CA VAL A 203 -15.48 -18.26 -8.05
C VAL A 203 -16.94 -18.52 -8.30
N VAL A 204 -17.31 -19.80 -8.43
CA VAL A 204 -18.70 -20.25 -8.31
C VAL A 204 -18.92 -20.72 -6.88
N ILE A 205 -19.85 -20.10 -6.18
CA ILE A 205 -20.19 -20.38 -4.79
C ILE A 205 -21.57 -21.02 -4.78
N THR A 206 -21.71 -22.18 -4.16
CA THR A 206 -22.98 -22.91 -4.08
C THR A 206 -23.45 -22.95 -2.63
N ASP A 207 -24.68 -22.48 -2.40
CA ASP A 207 -25.33 -22.45 -1.08
C ASP A 207 -25.98 -23.79 -0.70
N ASP A 208 -26.67 -23.82 0.44
CA ASP A 208 -27.39 -25.00 0.94
C ASP A 208 -28.55 -25.44 0.02
N CYS A 209 -29.03 -24.52 -0.82
CA CYS A 209 -30.05 -24.79 -1.82
C CYS A 209 -29.48 -25.28 -3.16
N GLY A 210 -28.16 -25.43 -3.27
CA GLY A 210 -27.52 -25.84 -4.52
C GLY A 210 -27.57 -24.77 -5.61
N ILE A 211 -27.92 -23.53 -5.27
CA ILE A 211 -28.10 -22.45 -6.23
C ILE A 211 -26.77 -21.68 -6.35
N PRO A 212 -26.08 -21.75 -7.50
CA PRO A 212 -24.80 -21.08 -7.64
C PRO A 212 -24.97 -19.56 -7.73
N PHE A 213 -23.99 -18.84 -7.20
CA PHE A 213 -23.71 -17.45 -7.54
C PHE A 213 -22.22 -17.29 -7.84
N THR A 214 -21.85 -16.19 -8.49
CA THR A 214 -20.47 -15.94 -8.93
C THR A 214 -19.95 -14.63 -8.39
N ASP A 215 -18.66 -14.62 -8.06
CA ASP A 215 -17.88 -13.42 -7.78
C ASP A 215 -16.54 -13.51 -8.54
N ASP A 216 -15.88 -12.38 -8.78
CA ASP A 216 -14.59 -12.36 -9.48
C ASP A 216 -13.58 -11.39 -8.87
N VAL A 217 -12.30 -11.64 -9.16
CA VAL A 217 -11.17 -10.84 -8.66
C VAL A 217 -10.06 -10.80 -9.68
N LEU A 218 -9.61 -9.60 -10.04
CA LEU A 218 -8.45 -9.41 -10.89
C LEU A 218 -7.19 -9.36 -10.03
N ILE A 219 -6.33 -10.37 -10.20
CA ILE A 219 -4.98 -10.35 -9.64
C ILE A 219 -4.04 -9.85 -10.71
N THR A 220 -3.66 -8.58 -10.59
CA THR A 220 -2.67 -7.95 -11.46
C THR A 220 -1.29 -8.36 -11.01
N VAL A 221 -0.59 -9.11 -11.84
CA VAL A 221 0.85 -9.32 -11.65
C VAL A 221 1.51 -8.10 -12.23
N ASP A 222 2.13 -7.29 -11.37
CA ASP A 222 2.88 -6.12 -11.81
C ASP A 222 4.13 -6.57 -12.55
N ASN A 223 3.93 -6.90 -13.82
CA ASN A 223 4.96 -7.25 -14.78
C ASN A 223 5.68 -6.00 -15.30
N ASN A 224 5.57 -4.83 -14.64
CA ASN A 224 6.64 -3.84 -14.72
C ASN A 224 7.92 -4.46 -14.13
N GLN A 225 8.57 -5.24 -14.99
CA GLN A 225 10.00 -5.47 -15.02
C GLN A 225 10.68 -4.10 -15.20
N PHE A 226 10.52 -3.19 -14.26
CA PHE A 226 11.26 -1.95 -14.27
C PHE A 226 12.70 -2.39 -14.07
N SER A 227 13.54 -2.32 -15.10
CA SER A 227 14.93 -2.68 -14.92
C SER A 227 15.64 -1.44 -14.39
N ALA A 228 15.87 -1.41 -13.09
CA ALA A 228 16.68 -0.37 -12.50
C ALA A 228 18.15 -0.71 -12.74
N VAL A 229 18.90 0.23 -13.32
CA VAL A 229 20.34 0.10 -13.57
C VAL A 229 21.04 1.24 -12.87
N LEU A 230 21.98 0.87 -12.00
CA LEU A 230 22.87 1.79 -11.33
C LEU A 230 24.01 2.12 -12.30
N ILE A 231 24.11 3.39 -12.69
CA ILE A 231 25.19 3.89 -13.55
C ILE A 231 26.33 4.36 -12.65
N PRO A 232 27.49 3.67 -12.65
CA PRO A 232 28.65 4.15 -11.91
C PRO A 232 29.22 5.42 -12.55
N PRO A 233 29.89 6.29 -11.76
CA PRO A 233 30.62 7.43 -12.31
C PRO A 233 31.62 6.98 -13.39
N ALA A 234 31.67 7.70 -14.52
CA ALA A 234 32.48 7.30 -15.68
C ALA A 234 33.98 7.16 -15.38
N ASP A 235 34.52 8.00 -14.50
CA ASP A 235 35.93 8.06 -14.13
C ASP A 235 36.15 7.77 -12.64
N LEU A 236 35.60 6.66 -12.14
CA LEU A 236 35.73 6.28 -10.72
C LEU A 236 37.21 5.99 -10.34
N PRO A 237 37.85 6.78 -9.46
CA PRO A 237 39.22 6.54 -9.06
C PRO A 237 39.38 5.23 -8.29
N ASN A 238 40.56 4.60 -8.36
CA ASN A 238 40.86 3.40 -7.58
C ASN A 238 42.25 3.49 -6.91
N PRO A 239 42.33 3.66 -5.58
CA PRO A 239 41.21 3.87 -4.66
C PRO A 239 40.57 5.27 -4.81
N VAL A 240 39.31 5.40 -4.39
CA VAL A 240 38.62 6.69 -4.26
C VAL A 240 39.20 7.45 -3.06
N PRO A 241 39.76 8.65 -3.24
CA PRO A 241 40.27 9.44 -2.14
C PRO A 241 39.16 9.80 -1.14
N PRO A 242 39.43 9.77 0.18
CA PRO A 242 38.47 10.21 1.18
C PRO A 242 37.98 11.64 0.93
N GLY A 243 36.68 11.89 1.09
CA GLY A 243 36.04 13.18 0.81
C GLY A 243 35.73 13.47 -0.66
N SER A 244 36.07 12.57 -1.59
CA SER A 244 35.65 12.70 -3.00
C SER A 244 34.13 12.69 -3.11
N VAL A 245 33.59 13.56 -3.98
CA VAL A 245 32.16 13.59 -4.32
C VAL A 245 31.95 12.79 -5.61
N LEU A 246 31.02 11.85 -5.57
CA LEU A 246 30.63 11.00 -6.69
C LEU A 246 29.19 11.32 -7.09
N GLU A 247 28.96 11.59 -8.37
CA GLU A 247 27.61 11.74 -8.93
C GLU A 247 27.07 10.35 -9.29
N LEU A 248 25.95 9.96 -8.68
CA LEU A 248 25.30 8.68 -8.91
C LEU A 248 24.06 8.90 -9.77
N SER A 249 23.70 7.88 -10.54
CA SER A 249 22.45 7.89 -11.31
C SER A 249 21.86 6.50 -11.38
N VAL A 250 20.55 6.41 -11.16
CA VAL A 250 19.76 5.21 -11.39
C VAL A 250 18.84 5.49 -12.56
N MET A 251 19.02 4.74 -13.65
CA MET A 251 18.03 4.72 -14.72
C MET A 251 17.06 3.57 -14.51
N VAL A 252 15.78 3.85 -14.72
CA VAL A 252 14.75 2.83 -14.73
C VAL A 252 14.24 2.71 -16.16
N ASP A 253 14.42 1.55 -16.78
CA ASP A 253 13.80 1.25 -18.06
C ASP A 253 12.33 0.94 -17.81
N SER A 254 11.44 1.90 -18.08
CA SER A 254 10.01 1.74 -17.88
C SER A 254 9.25 1.91 -19.19
N MET A 255 8.33 0.96 -19.45
CA MET A 255 7.33 1.07 -20.51
C MET A 255 6.15 1.97 -20.10
N ALA A 256 6.05 2.30 -18.80
CA ALA A 256 5.02 3.13 -18.19
C ALA A 256 5.68 4.25 -17.36
N GLY A 257 5.19 5.49 -17.48
CA GLY A 257 5.72 6.67 -16.81
C GLY A 257 5.38 6.73 -15.31
N ASP A 258 5.72 5.68 -14.57
CA ASP A 258 5.40 5.55 -13.14
C ASP A 258 6.36 6.36 -12.25
N ASP A 259 5.83 6.82 -11.11
CA ASP A 259 6.62 7.46 -10.06
C ASP A 259 7.32 6.38 -9.21
N TYR A 260 8.66 6.37 -9.25
CA TYR A 260 9.50 5.49 -8.43
C TYR A 260 10.07 6.24 -7.23
N THR A 261 10.23 5.54 -6.10
CA THR A 261 10.92 6.07 -4.92
C THR A 261 12.27 5.39 -4.71
N TYR A 262 13.22 6.11 -4.12
CA TYR A 262 14.59 5.65 -3.92
C TYR A 262 14.95 5.67 -2.44
N LEU A 263 15.84 4.76 -2.02
CA LEU A 263 16.44 4.79 -0.70
C LEU A 263 17.90 4.33 -0.75
N TRP A 264 18.80 5.29 -0.67
CA TRP A 264 20.25 5.06 -0.68
C TRP A 264 20.84 4.78 0.70
N SER A 265 21.88 3.95 0.73
CA SER A 265 22.66 3.63 1.92
C SER A 265 24.13 3.37 1.59
N SER A 266 25.00 3.58 2.58
CA SER A 266 26.46 3.45 2.48
C SER A 266 26.99 2.56 3.60
N SER A 267 27.94 1.68 3.28
CA SER A 267 28.51 0.73 4.24
C SER A 267 29.56 1.35 5.18
N LEU A 268 30.30 2.38 4.76
CA LEU A 268 31.23 3.13 5.63
C LEU A 268 30.67 4.47 6.11
N GLY A 269 29.39 4.75 5.85
CA GLY A 269 28.65 5.88 6.40
C GLY A 269 28.93 7.23 5.75
N GLY A 270 29.34 7.26 4.49
CA GLY A 270 29.44 8.52 3.73
C GLY A 270 28.05 9.13 3.49
N PRO A 271 27.90 10.47 3.52
CA PRO A 271 26.61 11.11 3.31
C PRO A 271 26.22 11.20 1.82
N PHE A 272 24.90 11.17 1.58
CA PHE A 272 24.27 11.51 0.30
C PHE A 272 23.69 12.93 0.38
N SER A 273 23.63 13.67 -0.73
CA SER A 273 22.95 14.97 -0.79
C SER A 273 21.45 14.86 -0.51
N ASP A 274 20.82 13.83 -1.07
CA ASP A 274 19.45 13.41 -0.77
C ASP A 274 19.33 11.90 -1.06
N PRO A 275 19.15 11.03 -0.04
CA PRO A 275 19.06 9.60 -0.26
C PRO A 275 17.74 9.13 -0.88
N GLN A 276 16.80 10.03 -1.22
CA GLN A 276 15.47 9.70 -1.73
C GLN A 276 15.26 10.02 -3.22
N VAL A 277 16.30 10.48 -3.92
CA VAL A 277 16.25 10.80 -5.36
C VAL A 277 17.03 9.80 -6.20
N ALA A 278 16.73 9.75 -7.50
CA ALA A 278 17.41 8.90 -8.48
C ALA A 278 18.89 9.26 -8.67
N ASP A 279 19.19 10.56 -8.65
CA ASP A 279 20.51 11.12 -8.99
C ASP A 279 21.12 11.91 -7.81
N PRO A 280 21.51 11.26 -6.70
CA PRO A 280 22.19 11.94 -5.61
C PRO A 280 23.69 12.08 -5.85
N SER A 281 24.29 13.06 -5.19
CA SER A 281 25.74 13.08 -4.96
C SER A 281 26.08 12.34 -3.67
N PHE A 282 27.17 11.58 -3.67
CA PHE A 282 27.70 10.86 -2.50
C PHE A 282 29.09 11.36 -2.14
N THR A 283 29.37 11.59 -0.86
CA THR A 283 30.70 11.98 -0.38
C THR A 283 31.39 10.81 0.34
N ALA A 284 32.55 10.39 -0.15
CA ALA A 284 33.32 9.30 0.44
C ALA A 284 33.77 9.61 1.88
N SER A 285 33.69 8.62 2.76
CA SER A 285 34.01 8.76 4.19
C SER A 285 35.42 9.31 4.41
N THR A 286 35.57 10.32 5.29
CA THR A 286 36.87 10.87 5.70
C THR A 286 37.46 10.18 6.94
N THR A 287 36.67 9.31 7.59
CA THR A 287 37.02 8.67 8.86
C THR A 287 37.13 7.15 8.75
N ALA A 288 36.67 6.55 7.65
CA ALA A 288 36.74 5.12 7.38
C ALA A 288 37.37 4.84 6.00
N THR A 289 38.10 3.74 5.89
CA THR A 289 38.79 3.30 4.66
C THR A 289 38.54 1.81 4.44
N GLY A 290 38.67 1.35 3.19
CA GLY A 290 38.41 -0.02 2.76
C GLY A 290 37.27 -0.07 1.74
N THR A 291 36.69 -1.25 1.56
CA THR A 291 35.59 -1.45 0.60
C THR A 291 34.32 -0.71 1.04
N GLU A 292 33.95 0.32 0.29
CA GLU A 292 32.65 0.99 0.35
C GLU A 292 31.66 0.23 -0.55
N THR A 293 30.44 0.01 -0.05
CA THR A 293 29.33 -0.53 -0.83
C THR A 293 28.14 0.40 -0.67
N LEU A 294 27.78 1.04 -1.77
CA LEU A 294 26.54 1.80 -1.89
C LEU A 294 25.43 0.84 -2.28
N SER A 295 24.26 0.98 -1.66
CA SER A 295 23.06 0.22 -1.99
C SER A 295 21.88 1.17 -2.17
N VAL A 296 21.09 0.97 -3.23
CA VAL A 296 19.84 1.70 -3.47
C VAL A 296 18.69 0.71 -3.59
N VAL A 297 17.62 0.97 -2.82
CA VAL A 297 16.34 0.30 -2.99
C VAL A 297 15.45 1.19 -3.86
N VAL A 298 14.99 0.68 -4.99
CA VAL A 298 14.04 1.34 -5.89
C VAL A 298 12.68 0.68 -5.71
N SER A 299 11.64 1.46 -5.45
CA SER A 299 10.28 0.94 -5.24
C SER A 299 9.30 1.54 -6.25
N SER A 300 8.45 0.70 -6.86
CA SER A 300 7.33 1.15 -7.69
C SER A 300 6.18 1.67 -6.84
N ALA A 301 5.22 2.36 -7.46
CA ALA A 301 3.97 2.77 -6.81
C ALA A 301 3.16 1.59 -6.25
N ALA A 302 3.29 0.40 -6.86
CA ALA A 302 2.66 -0.84 -6.38
C ALA A 302 3.40 -1.48 -5.18
N GLY A 303 4.57 -0.95 -4.79
CA GLY A 303 5.36 -1.46 -3.67
C GLY A 303 6.41 -2.50 -4.04
N CYS A 304 6.56 -2.86 -5.32
CA CYS A 304 7.60 -3.79 -5.76
C CYS A 304 8.98 -3.16 -5.68
N THR A 305 9.97 -3.90 -5.18
CA THR A 305 11.31 -3.35 -4.91
C THR A 305 12.44 -4.06 -5.66
N GLN A 306 13.46 -3.31 -6.08
CA GLN A 306 14.74 -3.83 -6.55
C GLN A 306 15.89 -3.18 -5.80
N THR A 307 16.91 -3.98 -5.48
CA THR A 307 18.12 -3.50 -4.81
C THR A 307 19.31 -3.58 -5.75
N LEU A 308 20.00 -2.45 -5.91
CA LEU A 308 21.22 -2.34 -6.72
C LEU A 308 22.40 -1.97 -5.83
N THR A 309 23.60 -2.44 -6.17
CA THR A 309 24.80 -2.17 -5.41
C THR A 309 25.98 -1.73 -6.28
N LEU A 310 26.83 -0.86 -5.72
CA LEU A 310 28.11 -0.45 -6.29
C LEU A 310 29.19 -0.52 -5.21
N SER A 311 30.26 -1.26 -5.46
CA SER A 311 31.38 -1.40 -4.53
C SER A 311 32.68 -0.82 -5.10
N PHE A 312 33.44 -0.10 -4.27
CA PHE A 312 34.76 0.45 -4.60
C PHE A 312 35.64 0.61 -3.36
N GLU A 313 36.94 0.76 -3.54
CA GLU A 313 37.88 0.98 -2.42
C GLU A 313 37.98 2.47 -2.07
N VAL A 314 37.78 2.81 -0.80
CA VAL A 314 38.08 4.14 -0.24
C VAL A 314 39.45 4.10 0.42
N GLY A 315 40.37 4.93 -0.06
CA GLY A 315 41.73 4.94 0.44
C GLY A 315 42.63 5.97 -0.26
N GLY A 316 43.84 6.15 0.28
CA GLY A 316 44.80 7.16 -0.18
C GLY A 316 45.12 8.20 0.90
N PRO A 317 46.10 9.09 0.63
CA PRO A 317 46.47 10.14 1.58
C PRO A 317 45.37 11.21 1.65
N ILE A 318 44.88 11.50 2.86
CA ILE A 318 43.92 12.58 3.12
C ILE A 318 44.55 13.98 3.04
N TYR A 319 45.88 14.07 3.09
CA TYR A 319 46.66 15.28 2.87
C TYR A 319 48.07 14.93 2.40
N LEU A 320 48.71 15.88 1.72
CA LEU A 320 50.11 15.84 1.33
C LEU A 320 50.80 17.11 1.83
N ILE A 321 51.92 16.93 2.52
CA ILE A 321 52.83 18.03 2.88
C ILE A 321 54.16 17.75 2.17
N PRO A 322 54.54 18.56 1.17
CA PRO A 322 55.80 18.34 0.46
C PRO A 322 56.98 18.59 1.40
N ASN A 323 58.10 17.94 1.15
CA ASN A 323 59.36 18.17 1.87
C ASN A 323 60.38 18.98 1.04
N LEU A 324 59.99 19.40 -0.16
CA LEU A 324 60.78 20.20 -1.09
C LEU A 324 59.85 21.08 -1.92
N PHE A 325 60.24 22.32 -2.14
CA PHE A 325 59.58 23.21 -3.10
C PHE A 325 60.61 24.15 -3.76
N SER A 326 60.30 24.58 -4.98
CA SER A 326 61.19 25.33 -5.89
C SER A 326 60.51 26.59 -6.42
N PRO A 327 60.40 27.66 -5.63
CA PRO A 327 59.74 28.90 -6.04
C PRO A 327 60.56 29.63 -7.14
N ASN A 328 60.31 29.25 -8.39
CA ASN A 328 60.99 29.73 -9.60
C ASN A 328 60.01 30.33 -10.65
N GLY A 329 58.69 30.23 -10.42
CA GLY A 329 57.63 30.79 -11.25
C GLY A 329 57.24 29.92 -12.45
N ASP A 330 57.62 28.63 -12.48
CA ASP A 330 57.23 27.68 -13.54
C ASP A 330 55.88 26.98 -13.29
N GLN A 331 55.17 27.38 -12.21
CA GLN A 331 53.92 26.83 -11.70
C GLN A 331 54.03 25.42 -11.13
N THR A 332 55.24 24.86 -11.03
CA THR A 332 55.51 23.52 -10.52
C THR A 332 56.30 23.60 -9.22
N ASN A 333 55.71 23.11 -8.12
CA ASN A 333 56.31 23.16 -6.79
C ASN A 333 56.69 24.58 -6.33
N ASP A 334 55.99 25.62 -6.78
CA ASP A 334 56.30 27.01 -6.42
C ASP A 334 55.90 27.41 -5.00
N VAL A 335 55.06 26.60 -4.35
CA VAL A 335 54.47 26.93 -3.06
C VAL A 335 54.54 25.77 -2.08
N PHE A 336 54.59 26.09 -0.80
CA PHE A 336 54.57 25.13 0.31
C PHE A 336 53.34 25.31 1.19
N GLY A 337 52.67 24.21 1.52
CA GLY A 337 51.53 24.17 2.42
C GLY A 337 50.94 22.76 2.53
N VAL A 338 49.68 22.67 2.96
CA VAL A 338 48.96 21.39 3.00
C VAL A 338 48.10 21.27 1.76
N PHE A 339 48.38 20.27 0.93
CA PHE A 339 47.54 19.93 -0.22
C PHE A 339 46.55 18.86 0.22
N THR A 340 45.26 19.15 0.12
CA THR A 340 44.23 18.23 0.58
C THR A 340 42.92 18.43 -0.17
N PRO A 341 42.19 17.36 -0.49
CA PRO A 341 40.85 17.46 -1.06
C PRO A 341 39.77 17.69 0.02
N VAL A 342 40.11 17.58 1.31
CA VAL A 342 39.15 17.72 2.41
C VAL A 342 39.26 19.09 3.07
N ARG A 343 38.13 19.58 3.57
CA ARG A 343 38.10 20.79 4.38
C ARG A 343 38.92 20.60 5.65
N LEU A 344 39.79 21.59 5.93
CA LEU A 344 40.56 21.67 7.16
C LEU A 344 39.91 22.69 8.10
N ASP A 345 39.69 22.30 9.34
CA ASP A 345 39.31 23.23 10.42
C ASP A 345 40.50 23.42 11.37
N ASP A 346 40.49 24.48 12.19
CA ASP A 346 41.57 24.81 13.14
C ASP A 346 42.99 24.79 12.54
N TYR A 347 43.13 25.22 11.29
CA TYR A 347 44.39 25.19 10.55
C TYR A 347 45.43 26.18 11.10
N GLN A 348 46.66 25.72 11.27
CA GLN A 348 47.81 26.54 11.57
C GLN A 348 49.05 25.94 10.90
N CYS A 349 49.67 26.73 10.04
CA CYS A 349 50.99 26.45 9.46
C CYS A 349 52.02 27.43 10.02
N LYS A 350 53.19 26.90 10.39
CA LYS A 350 54.37 27.67 10.81
C LYS A 350 55.60 27.09 10.14
N VAL A 351 56.41 27.95 9.53
CA VAL A 351 57.71 27.58 8.94
C VAL A 351 58.80 28.39 9.62
N PHE A 352 59.89 27.71 9.98
CA PHE A 352 61.04 28.27 10.67
C PHE A 352 62.31 28.04 9.84
N ASN A 353 63.21 29.01 9.84
CA ASN A 353 64.56 28.79 9.29
C ASN A 353 65.41 27.92 10.25
N ARG A 354 66.60 27.53 9.82
CA ARG A 354 67.53 26.68 10.61
C ARG A 354 67.94 27.25 11.97
N TRP A 355 67.72 28.54 12.22
CA TRP A 355 68.01 29.21 13.49
C TRP A 355 66.79 29.29 14.43
N GLY A 356 65.64 28.74 14.02
CA GLY A 356 64.40 28.77 14.79
C GLY A 356 63.59 30.06 14.66
N GLN A 357 63.95 30.95 13.73
CA GLN A 357 63.16 32.16 13.46
C GLN A 357 61.96 31.79 12.60
N LEU A 358 60.77 32.22 13.02
CA LEU A 358 59.53 32.08 12.24
C LEU A 358 59.63 32.92 10.97
N VAL A 359 59.54 32.28 9.81
CA VAL A 359 59.63 32.92 8.48
C VAL A 359 58.29 32.96 7.74
N PHE A 360 57.38 32.04 8.05
CA PHE A 360 56.02 32.05 7.51
C PHE A 360 55.05 31.51 8.55
N THR A 361 53.85 32.09 8.60
CA THR A 361 52.74 31.51 9.33
C THR A 361 51.43 31.82 8.63
N SER A 362 50.52 30.87 8.64
CA SER A 362 49.17 31.03 8.12
C SER A 362 48.18 30.29 9.01
N THR A 363 46.97 30.84 9.14
CA THR A 363 45.78 30.16 9.67
C THR A 363 44.72 29.89 8.60
N ASP A 364 45.01 30.26 7.35
CA ASP A 364 44.17 30.01 6.18
C ASP A 364 44.81 28.89 5.34
N PRO A 365 44.17 27.71 5.18
CA PRO A 365 44.73 26.60 4.42
C PRO A 365 44.88 26.91 2.91
N THR A 366 44.32 28.01 2.41
CA THR A 366 44.48 28.47 1.03
C THR A 366 45.68 29.42 0.85
N GLU A 367 46.29 29.87 1.94
CA GLU A 367 47.50 30.70 1.92
C GLU A 367 48.75 29.82 2.00
N PHE A 368 49.44 29.67 0.87
CA PHE A 368 50.67 28.90 0.77
C PHE A 368 51.90 29.79 0.90
N TRP A 369 53.01 29.25 1.42
CA TRP A 369 54.28 29.95 1.45
C TRP A 369 54.93 29.92 0.06
N THR A 370 55.20 31.10 -0.50
CA THR A 370 55.86 31.29 -1.81
C THR A 370 57.39 31.30 -1.72
N GLY A 371 57.97 31.10 -0.53
CA GLY A 371 59.42 31.20 -0.33
C GLY A 371 59.94 32.62 -0.10
N ASP A 372 59.06 33.59 0.16
CA ASP A 372 59.44 34.96 0.50
C ASP A 372 59.46 35.17 2.02
N PHE A 373 60.35 36.05 2.48
CA PHE A 373 60.42 36.49 3.87
C PHE A 373 60.74 37.98 3.93
N GLN A 374 59.88 38.77 4.58
CA GLN A 374 60.02 40.24 4.70
C GLN A 374 60.14 40.99 3.37
N GLY A 375 59.48 40.47 2.32
CA GLY A 375 59.48 41.08 0.98
C GLY A 375 60.69 40.70 0.12
N GLU A 376 61.60 39.88 0.62
CA GLU A 376 62.76 39.38 -0.11
C GLU A 376 62.71 37.85 -0.25
N PRO A 377 63.32 37.28 -1.31
CA PRO A 377 63.39 35.83 -1.49
C PRO A 377 64.16 35.16 -0.32
N ALA A 378 63.52 34.23 0.40
CA ALA A 378 64.16 33.52 1.50
C ALA A 378 65.34 32.64 1.00
N PRO A 379 66.44 32.47 1.76
CA PRO A 379 67.59 31.69 1.29
C PRO A 379 67.25 30.25 0.87
N ALA A 380 67.92 29.73 -0.17
CA ALA A 380 67.91 28.29 -0.48
C ALA A 380 68.64 27.54 0.65
N ASP A 381 67.85 26.91 1.54
CA ASP A 381 68.33 26.31 2.78
C ASP A 381 67.30 25.27 3.27
N TYR A 382 67.62 24.64 4.40
CA TYR A 382 66.73 23.76 5.12
C TYR A 382 65.88 24.53 6.13
N TYR A 383 64.58 24.28 6.09
CA TYR A 383 63.55 24.85 6.95
C TYR A 383 62.85 23.75 7.74
N ILE A 384 62.21 24.14 8.84
CA ILE A 384 61.42 23.25 9.68
C ILE A 384 59.99 23.77 9.66
N TYR A 385 59.02 22.90 9.39
CA TYR A 385 57.60 23.26 9.51
C TYR A 385 56.96 22.59 10.73
N ALA A 386 55.94 23.25 11.26
CA ALA A 386 54.99 22.70 12.20
C ALA A 386 53.59 23.09 11.75
N ILE A 387 52.77 22.08 11.44
CA ILE A 387 51.43 22.23 10.90
C ILE A 387 50.46 21.49 11.81
N GLU A 388 49.38 22.15 12.21
CA GLU A 388 48.29 21.57 13.00
C GLU A 388 46.96 21.89 12.32
N PHE A 389 46.06 20.92 12.22
CA PHE A 389 44.71 21.10 11.67
C PHE A 389 43.77 19.98 12.12
N LYS A 390 42.49 20.13 11.85
CA LYS A 390 41.46 19.10 12.04
C LYS A 390 40.87 18.66 10.71
N VAL A 391 40.60 17.36 10.61
CA VAL A 391 39.77 16.74 9.58
C VAL A 391 38.61 16.05 10.28
N GLY A 392 37.42 16.65 10.24
CA GLY A 392 36.33 16.27 11.14
C GLY A 392 36.78 16.37 12.61
N ASP A 393 36.60 15.32 13.39
CA ASP A 393 37.00 15.27 14.81
C ASP A 393 38.48 14.94 15.02
N ARG A 394 39.22 14.57 13.97
CA ARG A 394 40.61 14.15 14.08
C ARG A 394 41.55 15.34 14.06
N VAL A 395 42.29 15.55 15.15
CA VAL A 395 43.41 16.50 15.22
C VAL A 395 44.66 15.88 14.61
N VAL A 396 45.26 16.58 13.66
CA VAL A 396 46.50 16.21 12.97
C VAL A 396 47.59 17.21 13.35
N LYS A 397 48.77 16.69 13.69
CA LYS A 397 49.96 17.49 14.04
C LYS A 397 51.16 16.94 13.28
N GLU A 398 51.62 17.71 12.31
CA GLU A 398 52.74 17.35 11.44
C GLU A 398 53.93 18.26 11.68
N ARG A 399 55.11 17.68 11.73
CA ARG A 399 56.38 18.40 11.89
C ARG A 399 57.43 17.73 11.04
N GLY A 400 58.18 18.52 10.28
CA GLY A 400 59.15 17.96 9.37
C GLY A 400 60.12 18.98 8.80
N GLY A 401 61.05 18.45 8.01
CA GLY A 401 61.98 19.23 7.20
C GLY A 401 61.36 19.66 5.89
N LEU A 402 61.72 20.86 5.46
CA LEU A 402 61.38 21.43 4.16
C LEU A 402 62.65 21.96 3.51
N THR A 403 62.96 21.51 2.30
CA THR A 403 64.07 22.03 1.51
C THR A 403 63.55 23.07 0.53
N LEU A 404 64.07 24.30 0.60
CA LEU A 404 63.84 25.32 -0.41
C LEU A 404 65.01 25.30 -1.39
N VAL A 405 64.73 25.09 -2.67
CA VAL A 405 65.71 25.18 -3.77
C VAL A 405 65.32 26.29 -4.75
N ARG A 406 66.29 26.91 -5.42
CA ARG A 406 66.05 27.90 -6.48
C ARG A 406 67.03 27.71 -7.62
#